data_AF-A0AAJ3Z313-F1
#
_entry.id   AF-A0AAJ3Z313-F1
#
_cell.length_a   1.000
_cell.length_b   1.000
_cell.length_c   1.000
_cell.angle_alpha   90.00
_cell.angle_beta   90.00
_cell.angle_gamma   90.00
#
_symmetry.space_group_name_H-M   'P 1'
#
loop_
_entity.id
_entity.type
_entity.pdbx_description
1 polymer ?
#
loop_
_entity_poly.entity_id
_entity_poly.type
_entity_poly.pdbx_seq_one_letter_code
_entity_poly.pdbx_strand_id
1 'polypeptide(L)'
;MKTCPYCGSKAEKIDLSRYYCEFCTMNIPSDLVKEAGVRISVIYKEGASKKDLEKSTPELMTLPTVDLLFLLKKARKVRNDITGEIRKLKKEIQQAGSASSFKEAYVVLNEDYIFVSKKMYVVENIMKTRLGYIPPRLDKPFFEKYLKNVKNKKKNFEPMIDFSQYDSQDIDDILNSK
;
A
#
# COMPACT_ATOMS: atom_id res chain seq x y z
N MET A 1 9.42 -27.30 -7.30
CA MET A 1 10.58 -26.55 -6.77
C MET A 1 10.10 -25.36 -5.95
N LYS A 2 10.70 -25.11 -4.77
CA LYS A 2 10.47 -23.87 -4.01
C LYS A 2 11.25 -22.75 -4.68
N THR A 3 10.60 -21.62 -4.90
CA THR A 3 11.13 -20.50 -5.69
C THR A 3 11.07 -19.19 -4.92
N CYS A 4 12.06 -18.35 -5.15
CA CYS A 4 12.11 -16.99 -4.65
C CYS A 4 10.92 -16.19 -5.20
N PRO A 5 10.15 -15.49 -4.34
CA PRO A 5 8.98 -14.73 -4.77
C PRO A 5 9.32 -13.47 -5.59
N TYR A 6 10.59 -13.05 -5.61
CA TYR A 6 11.04 -11.83 -6.28
C TYR A 6 11.65 -12.09 -7.67
N CYS A 7 12.45 -13.15 -7.82
CA CYS A 7 13.17 -13.44 -9.06
C CYS A 7 12.80 -14.78 -9.71
N GLY A 8 12.07 -15.66 -9.02
CA GLY A 8 11.69 -16.98 -9.53
C GLY A 8 12.77 -18.06 -9.40
N SER A 9 14.02 -17.71 -9.07
CA SER A 9 15.11 -18.67 -8.85
C SER A 9 14.80 -19.66 -7.74
N LYS A 10 15.46 -20.83 -7.76
CA LYS A 10 15.39 -21.82 -6.67
C LYS A 10 15.72 -21.16 -5.33
N ALA A 11 14.88 -21.43 -4.33
CA ALA A 11 15.10 -21.01 -2.95
C ALA A 11 15.51 -22.22 -2.11
N GLU A 12 16.67 -22.16 -1.48
CA GLU A 12 17.24 -23.26 -0.72
C GLU A 12 16.79 -23.20 0.74
N LYS A 13 16.32 -24.31 1.28
CA LYS A 13 15.82 -24.34 2.65
C LYS A 13 17.00 -24.26 3.62
N ILE A 14 16.99 -23.25 4.49
CA ILE A 14 17.97 -23.13 5.58
C ILE A 14 17.46 -23.89 6.81
N ASP A 15 16.22 -23.62 7.20
CA ASP A 15 15.57 -24.19 8.37
C ASP A 15 14.05 -24.27 8.19
N LEU A 16 13.28 -24.50 9.27
CA LEU A 16 11.82 -24.60 9.21
C LEU A 16 11.11 -23.30 8.83
N SER A 17 11.71 -22.13 9.10
CA SER A 17 11.07 -20.82 8.93
C SER A 17 11.71 -19.98 7.83
N ARG A 18 12.84 -20.40 7.25
CA ARG A 18 13.61 -19.59 6.29
C ARG A 18 14.17 -20.37 5.12
N TYR A 19 14.20 -19.69 4.00
CA TYR A 19 14.90 -20.09 2.78
C TYR A 19 15.90 -19.01 2.39
N TYR A 20 16.94 -19.38 1.66
CA TYR A 20 17.90 -18.47 1.06
C TYR A 20 17.72 -18.43 -0.45
N CYS A 21 17.81 -17.25 -1.05
CA CYS A 21 17.95 -17.10 -2.49
C CYS A 21 19.33 -16.54 -2.80
N GLU A 22 20.16 -17.30 -3.51
CA GLU A 22 21.51 -16.90 -3.91
C GLU A 22 21.48 -15.65 -4.80
N PHE A 23 20.62 -15.65 -5.83
CA PHE A 23 20.52 -14.55 -6.79
C PHE A 23 20.12 -13.22 -6.15
N CYS A 24 19.17 -13.23 -5.21
CA CYS A 24 18.75 -12.03 -4.49
C CYS A 24 19.61 -11.74 -3.26
N THR A 25 20.50 -12.66 -2.89
CA THR A 25 21.36 -12.58 -1.70
C THR A 25 20.58 -12.25 -0.42
N MET A 26 19.43 -12.94 -0.22
CA MET A 26 18.54 -12.64 0.89
C MET A 26 17.85 -13.87 1.49
N ASN A 27 17.52 -13.74 2.78
CA ASN A 27 16.64 -14.67 3.48
C ASN A 27 15.18 -14.38 3.16
N ILE A 28 14.42 -15.43 2.87
CA ILE A 28 13.00 -15.38 2.56
C ILE A 28 12.25 -16.16 3.65
N PRO A 29 11.31 -15.52 4.37
CA PRO A 29 10.39 -16.20 5.27
C PRO A 29 9.62 -17.33 4.58
N SER A 30 9.41 -18.44 5.27
CA SER A 30 8.78 -19.64 4.70
C SER A 30 7.37 -19.39 4.17
N ASP A 31 6.63 -18.44 4.72
CA ASP A 31 5.29 -18.01 4.30
C ASP A 31 5.29 -17.16 3.01
N LEU A 32 6.42 -16.53 2.69
CA LEU A 32 6.60 -15.75 1.46
C LEU A 32 7.14 -16.59 0.30
N VAL A 33 7.83 -17.70 0.56
CA VAL A 33 8.34 -18.60 -0.48
C VAL A 33 7.19 -19.13 -1.34
N LYS A 34 7.44 -19.22 -2.65
CA LYS A 34 6.47 -19.67 -3.64
C LYS A 34 6.89 -20.98 -4.28
N GLU A 35 6.04 -21.49 -5.15
CA GLU A 35 6.31 -22.66 -5.96
C GLU A 35 6.17 -22.28 -7.42
N ALA A 36 6.97 -22.92 -8.27
CA ALA A 36 6.89 -22.78 -9.73
C ALA A 36 6.87 -21.32 -10.23
N GLY A 37 7.70 -20.45 -9.63
CA GLY A 37 7.87 -19.07 -10.09
C GLY A 37 6.66 -18.16 -9.86
N VAL A 38 5.68 -18.57 -9.03
CA VAL A 38 4.51 -17.72 -8.73
C VAL A 38 4.95 -16.39 -8.11
N ARG A 39 4.34 -15.30 -8.57
CA ARG A 39 4.61 -13.93 -8.09
C ARG A 39 3.95 -13.65 -6.74
N ILE A 40 4.47 -12.64 -6.04
CA ILE A 40 3.88 -12.15 -4.79
C ILE A 40 2.44 -11.69 -5.04
N SER A 41 1.51 -12.23 -4.26
CA SER A 41 0.12 -11.78 -4.25
C SER A 41 -0.05 -10.63 -3.27
N VAL A 42 -0.76 -9.58 -3.70
CA VAL A 42 -1.12 -8.45 -2.84
C VAL A 42 -2.58 -8.61 -2.42
N ILE A 43 -2.81 -8.81 -1.13
CA ILE A 43 -4.15 -8.80 -0.53
C ILE A 43 -4.45 -7.36 -0.10
N TYR A 44 -5.59 -6.82 -0.51
CA TYR A 44 -5.94 -5.42 -0.27
C TYR A 44 -7.46 -5.24 -0.12
N LYS A 45 -7.89 -4.07 0.34
CA LYS A 45 -9.29 -3.66 0.49
C LYS A 45 -9.59 -2.45 -0.38
N GLU A 46 -10.75 -2.45 -1.04
CA GLU A 46 -11.21 -1.32 -1.88
C GLU A 46 -11.96 -0.27 -1.05
N GLY A 47 -11.33 0.20 0.03
CA GLY A 47 -11.92 1.19 0.93
C GLY A 47 -11.14 1.34 2.24
N ALA A 48 -11.44 2.43 2.95
CA ALA A 48 -10.89 2.71 4.27
C ALA A 48 -11.95 3.36 5.19
N SER A 49 -11.92 2.98 6.46
CA SER A 49 -12.77 3.50 7.53
C SER A 49 -12.07 4.64 8.29
N LYS A 50 -12.80 5.37 9.16
CA LYS A 50 -12.18 6.38 10.06
C LYS A 50 -11.22 5.68 11.05
N LYS A 51 -11.59 4.49 11.54
CA LYS A 51 -10.78 3.68 12.46
C LYS A 51 -9.41 3.29 11.88
N ASP A 52 -9.31 3.17 10.56
CA ASP A 52 -8.02 2.89 9.93
C ASP A 52 -7.00 4.02 10.11
N LEU A 53 -7.43 5.25 10.38
CA LEU A 53 -6.55 6.38 10.71
C LEU A 53 -5.95 6.26 12.12
N GLU A 54 -6.54 5.45 13.00
CA GLU A 54 -6.04 5.27 14.37
C GLU A 54 -4.79 4.38 14.41
N LYS A 55 -4.59 3.53 13.39
CA LYS A 55 -3.41 2.66 13.24
C LYS A 55 -2.10 3.44 13.47
N SER A 56 -1.20 2.84 14.21
CA SER A 56 0.15 3.35 14.44
C SER A 56 0.94 3.43 13.12
N THR A 57 1.99 4.25 13.09
CA THR A 57 2.84 4.37 11.89
C THR A 57 3.43 3.01 11.45
N PRO A 58 3.95 2.15 12.34
CA PRO A 58 4.40 0.81 11.95
C PRO A 58 3.30 -0.03 11.29
N GLU A 59 2.09 -0.04 11.84
CA GLU A 59 0.95 -0.76 11.24
C GLU A 59 0.58 -0.20 9.86
N LEU A 60 0.67 1.12 9.67
CA LEU A 60 0.45 1.73 8.36
C LEU A 60 1.55 1.35 7.35
N MET A 61 2.80 1.23 7.81
CA MET A 61 3.93 0.83 6.96
C MET A 61 3.82 -0.61 6.47
N THR A 62 3.04 -1.48 7.11
CA THR A 62 2.78 -2.84 6.65
C THR A 62 1.61 -2.93 5.66
N LEU A 63 0.77 -1.90 5.54
CA LEU A 63 -0.38 -1.93 4.62
C LEU A 63 0.07 -1.95 3.15
N PRO A 64 -0.64 -2.64 2.25
CA PRO A 64 -0.46 -2.51 0.81
C PRO A 64 -0.61 -1.07 0.31
N THR A 65 0.07 -0.73 -0.78
CA THR A 65 -0.04 0.62 -1.38
C THR A 65 -1.48 0.94 -1.82
N VAL A 66 -2.24 -0.07 -2.26
CA VAL A 66 -3.66 0.08 -2.60
C VAL A 66 -4.48 0.56 -1.40
N ASP A 67 -4.28 -0.04 -0.22
CA ASP A 67 -4.98 0.31 1.01
C ASP A 67 -4.61 1.73 1.45
N LEU A 68 -3.33 2.10 1.35
CA LEU A 68 -2.87 3.45 1.68
C LEU A 68 -3.46 4.52 0.76
N LEU A 69 -3.70 4.22 -0.52
CA LEU A 69 -4.40 5.14 -1.44
C LEU A 69 -5.84 5.40 -0.99
N PHE A 70 -6.57 4.34 -0.61
CA PHE A 70 -7.92 4.48 -0.06
C PHE A 70 -7.92 5.22 1.28
N LEU A 71 -6.95 4.93 2.15
CA LEU A 71 -6.81 5.62 3.42
C LEU A 71 -6.48 7.11 3.24
N LEU A 72 -5.61 7.46 2.29
CA LEU A 72 -5.31 8.86 1.97
C LEU A 72 -6.55 9.60 1.47
N LYS A 73 -7.35 8.96 0.60
CA LYS A 73 -8.64 9.52 0.17
C LYS A 73 -9.56 9.77 1.37
N LYS A 74 -9.66 8.81 2.28
CA LYS A 74 -10.49 8.91 3.49
C LYS A 74 -9.99 10.03 4.41
N ALA A 75 -8.68 10.11 4.67
CA ALA A 75 -8.06 11.15 5.48
C ALA A 75 -8.35 12.55 4.94
N ARG A 76 -8.18 12.75 3.62
CA ARG A 76 -8.47 14.02 2.96
C ARG A 76 -9.94 14.42 3.08
N LYS A 77 -10.85 13.46 2.90
CA LYS A 77 -12.29 13.69 3.08
C LYS A 77 -12.61 14.10 4.52
N VAL A 78 -12.17 13.31 5.50
CA VAL A 78 -12.44 13.59 6.93
C VAL A 78 -11.89 14.96 7.34
N ARG A 79 -10.65 15.30 6.94
CA ARG A 79 -10.06 16.62 7.22
C ARG A 79 -10.87 17.75 6.59
N ASN A 80 -11.32 17.57 5.35
CA ASN A 80 -12.14 18.56 4.65
C ASN A 80 -13.50 18.76 5.33
N ASP A 81 -14.13 17.67 5.78
CA ASP A 81 -15.40 17.69 6.50
C ASP A 81 -15.24 18.47 7.82
N ILE A 82 -14.21 18.16 8.64
CA ILE A 82 -13.89 18.89 9.87
C ILE A 82 -13.59 20.38 9.59
N THR A 83 -12.85 20.68 8.52
CA THR A 83 -12.58 22.07 8.12
C THR A 83 -13.88 22.81 7.78
N GLY A 84 -14.83 22.13 7.15
CA GLY A 84 -16.16 22.65 6.88
C GLY A 84 -16.94 22.94 8.16
N GLU A 85 -16.89 22.04 9.14
CA GLU A 85 -17.52 22.20 10.46
C GLU A 85 -16.92 23.37 11.24
N ILE A 86 -15.59 23.47 11.30
CA ILE A 86 -14.89 24.60 11.91
C ILE A 86 -15.33 25.93 11.27
N ARG A 87 -15.46 25.99 9.95
CA ARG A 87 -15.92 27.20 9.24
C ARG A 87 -17.36 27.56 9.59
N LYS A 88 -18.26 26.59 9.72
CA LYS A 88 -19.65 26.80 10.12
C LYS A 88 -19.71 27.35 11.55
N LEU A 89 -19.03 26.68 12.48
CA LEU A 89 -18.97 27.07 13.89
C LEU A 89 -18.42 28.50 14.07
N LYS A 90 -17.39 28.88 13.31
CA LYS A 90 -16.86 30.25 13.31
C LYS A 90 -17.90 31.29 12.89
N LYS A 91 -18.76 30.98 11.92
CA LYS A 91 -19.84 31.89 11.49
C LYS A 91 -20.92 32.01 12.57
N GLU A 92 -21.27 30.93 13.24
CA GLU A 92 -22.24 30.92 14.34
C GLU A 92 -21.75 31.75 15.53
N ILE A 93 -20.48 31.60 15.90
CA ILE A 93 -19.84 32.44 16.95
C ILE A 93 -19.92 33.93 16.59
N GLN A 94 -19.64 34.28 15.33
CA GLN A 94 -19.72 35.67 14.87
C GLN A 94 -21.15 36.23 14.94
N GLN A 95 -22.15 35.42 14.57
CA GLN A 95 -23.56 35.82 14.62
C GLN A 95 -24.09 35.95 16.07
N ALA A 96 -23.64 35.07 16.96
CA ALA A 96 -24.04 35.10 18.38
C ALA A 96 -23.36 36.23 19.17
N GLY A 97 -22.25 36.79 18.68
CA GLY A 97 -21.49 37.84 19.38
C GLY A 97 -20.78 37.36 20.66
N SER A 98 -20.77 36.05 20.93
CA SER A 98 -20.12 35.44 22.09
C SER A 98 -19.61 34.04 21.75
N ALA A 99 -18.41 33.72 22.21
CA ALA A 99 -17.77 32.42 21.97
C ALA A 99 -17.97 31.40 23.11
N SER A 100 -18.52 31.85 24.25
CA SER A 100 -18.58 31.04 25.49
C SER A 100 -19.32 29.71 25.30
N SER A 101 -20.49 29.72 24.66
CA SER A 101 -21.31 28.54 24.37
C SER A 101 -20.72 27.60 23.30
N PHE A 102 -19.68 28.03 22.58
CA PHE A 102 -19.10 27.27 21.46
C PHE A 102 -17.69 26.77 21.75
N LYS A 103 -17.12 27.14 22.91
CA LYS A 103 -15.70 26.87 23.24
C LYS A 103 -15.38 25.38 23.20
N GLU A 104 -16.19 24.54 23.84
CA GLU A 104 -15.96 23.09 23.90
C GLU A 104 -16.03 22.45 22.51
N ALA A 105 -17.07 22.76 21.73
CA ALA A 105 -17.21 22.28 20.36
C ALA A 105 -16.02 22.70 19.48
N TYR A 106 -15.54 23.94 19.63
CA TYR A 106 -14.39 24.44 18.87
C TYR A 106 -13.10 23.69 19.24
N VAL A 107 -12.88 23.45 20.54
CA VAL A 107 -11.71 22.69 21.03
C VAL A 107 -11.70 21.28 20.46
N VAL A 108 -12.81 20.55 20.58
CA VAL A 108 -12.94 19.17 20.07
C VAL A 108 -12.70 19.11 18.56
N LEU A 109 -13.32 20.00 17.77
CA LEU A 109 -13.10 20.04 16.32
C LEU A 109 -11.64 20.33 15.96
N ASN A 110 -10.98 21.21 16.72
CA ASN A 110 -9.59 21.56 16.47
C ASN A 110 -8.64 20.41 16.82
N GLU A 111 -8.90 19.66 17.89
CA GLU A 111 -8.18 18.44 18.23
C GLU A 111 -8.32 17.36 17.15
N ASP A 112 -9.56 17.13 16.69
CA ASP A 112 -9.86 16.22 15.58
C ASP A 112 -9.13 16.64 14.29
N TYR A 113 -9.13 17.94 13.97
CA TYR A 113 -8.40 18.48 12.82
C TYR A 113 -6.90 18.22 12.91
N ILE A 114 -6.28 18.47 14.08
CA ILE A 114 -4.86 18.24 14.32
C ILE A 114 -4.53 16.76 14.17
N PHE A 115 -5.32 15.88 14.81
CA PHE A 115 -5.14 14.44 14.75
C PHE A 115 -5.18 13.93 13.31
N VAL A 116 -6.26 14.24 12.59
CA VAL A 116 -6.44 13.76 11.21
C VAL A 116 -5.38 14.34 10.29
N SER A 117 -4.98 15.59 10.46
CA SER A 117 -3.91 16.21 9.65
C SER A 117 -2.56 15.53 9.85
N LYS A 118 -2.18 15.23 11.11
CA LYS A 118 -0.95 14.48 11.41
C LYS A 118 -0.99 13.08 10.80
N LYS A 119 -2.11 12.37 10.95
CA LYS A 119 -2.30 11.04 10.34
C LYS A 119 -2.24 11.08 8.81
N MET A 120 -2.84 12.09 8.20
CA MET A 120 -2.76 12.30 6.75
C MET A 120 -1.30 12.48 6.30
N TYR A 121 -0.50 13.29 7.01
CA TYR A 121 0.92 13.46 6.68
C TYR A 121 1.74 12.17 6.82
N VAL A 122 1.44 11.34 7.82
CA VAL A 122 2.06 10.01 7.93
C VAL A 122 1.79 9.18 6.68
N VAL A 123 0.51 9.10 6.26
CA VAL A 123 0.13 8.35 5.05
C VAL A 123 0.78 8.95 3.80
N GLU A 124 0.79 10.28 3.66
CA GLU A 124 1.42 10.97 2.53
C GLU A 124 2.91 10.68 2.42
N ASN A 125 3.64 10.64 3.54
CA ASN A 125 5.06 10.34 3.53
C ASN A 125 5.34 8.86 3.18
N ILE A 126 4.55 7.91 3.70
CA ILE A 126 4.68 6.50 3.29
C ILE A 126 4.41 6.37 1.78
N MET A 127 3.38 7.04 1.28
CA MET A 127 3.06 7.05 -0.16
C MET A 127 4.18 7.68 -0.99
N LYS A 128 4.77 8.78 -0.54
CA LYS A 128 5.89 9.44 -1.20
C LYS A 128 7.11 8.51 -1.31
N THR A 129 7.41 7.75 -0.26
CA THR A 129 8.50 6.75 -0.30
C THR A 129 8.22 5.63 -1.29
N ARG A 130 6.97 5.18 -1.42
CA ARG A 130 6.60 4.04 -2.28
C ARG A 130 6.36 4.40 -3.74
N LEU A 131 5.84 5.59 -4.02
CA LEU A 131 5.47 6.04 -5.37
C LEU A 131 6.44 7.09 -5.93
N GLY A 132 7.28 7.71 -5.11
CA GLY A 132 8.09 8.87 -5.47
C GLY A 132 7.32 10.21 -5.45
N TYR A 133 6.00 10.18 -5.24
CA TYR A 133 5.16 11.38 -5.18
C TYR A 133 3.93 11.18 -4.28
N ILE A 134 3.28 12.28 -3.91
CA ILE A 134 1.98 12.27 -3.23
C ILE A 134 0.89 12.44 -4.29
N PRO A 135 -0.01 11.47 -4.52
CA PRO A 135 -1.05 11.61 -5.52
C PRO A 135 -1.92 12.86 -5.25
N PRO A 136 -2.02 13.82 -6.20
CA PRO A 136 -2.78 15.05 -5.97
C PRO A 136 -4.29 14.79 -5.98
N ARG A 137 -4.75 13.82 -6.78
CA ARG A 137 -6.16 13.44 -6.92
C ARG A 137 -6.34 11.95 -6.69
N LEU A 138 -7.45 11.62 -6.01
CA LEU A 138 -7.86 10.27 -5.64
C LEU A 138 -9.35 10.10 -5.94
N ASP A 139 -9.73 10.50 -7.15
CA ASP A 139 -11.10 10.45 -7.68
C ASP A 139 -11.41 9.06 -8.27
N LYS A 140 -12.65 8.88 -8.74
CA LYS A 140 -13.09 7.62 -9.34
C LYS A 140 -12.22 7.20 -10.54
N PRO A 141 -11.93 8.07 -11.53
CA PRO A 141 -11.04 7.72 -12.64
C PRO A 141 -9.66 7.24 -12.22
N PHE A 142 -9.06 7.88 -11.20
CA PHE A 142 -7.78 7.43 -10.65
C PHE A 142 -7.85 5.97 -10.17
N PHE A 143 -8.83 5.65 -9.33
CA PHE A 143 -8.97 4.29 -8.77
C PHE A 143 -9.34 3.26 -9.83
N GLU A 144 -10.20 3.60 -10.79
CA GLU A 144 -10.56 2.69 -11.89
C GLU A 144 -9.31 2.30 -12.70
N LYS A 145 -8.48 3.28 -13.08
CA LYS A 145 -7.23 3.01 -13.80
C LYS A 145 -6.25 2.19 -12.95
N TYR A 146 -6.08 2.56 -11.69
CA TYR A 146 -5.13 1.89 -10.80
C TYR A 146 -5.56 0.44 -10.51
N LEU A 147 -6.83 0.22 -10.16
CA LEU A 147 -7.37 -1.11 -9.88
C LEU A 147 -7.40 -2.01 -11.11
N LYS A 148 -7.58 -1.45 -12.31
CA LYS A 148 -7.43 -2.22 -13.56
C LYS A 148 -6.05 -2.88 -13.65
N ASN A 149 -4.99 -2.16 -13.24
CA ASN A 149 -3.62 -2.70 -13.23
C ASN A 149 -3.41 -3.70 -12.08
N VAL A 150 -3.93 -3.41 -10.89
CA VAL A 150 -3.84 -4.33 -9.73
C VAL A 150 -4.56 -5.66 -10.02
N LYS A 151 -5.72 -5.60 -10.69
CA LYS A 151 -6.53 -6.76 -11.07
C LYS A 151 -6.09 -7.41 -12.39
N ASN A 152 -5.03 -6.94 -13.02
CA ASN A 152 -4.56 -7.49 -14.29
C ASN A 152 -4.05 -8.92 -14.11
N LYS A 153 -4.92 -9.89 -14.40
CA LYS A 153 -4.63 -11.31 -14.20
C LYS A 153 -3.46 -11.80 -15.04
N LYS A 154 -3.23 -11.22 -16.22
CA LYS A 154 -2.16 -11.66 -17.12
C LYS A 154 -0.80 -11.42 -16.47
N LYS A 155 -0.43 -10.17 -16.23
CA LYS A 155 0.94 -9.87 -15.75
C LYS A 155 1.14 -10.16 -14.26
N ASN A 156 0.12 -10.02 -13.42
CA ASN A 156 0.28 -10.22 -11.98
C ASN A 156 0.28 -11.69 -11.55
N PHE A 157 -0.23 -12.59 -12.41
CA PHE A 157 -0.30 -14.04 -12.11
C PHE A 157 0.47 -14.90 -13.11
N GLU A 158 0.99 -14.33 -14.20
CA GLU A 158 1.96 -15.01 -15.06
C GLU A 158 3.18 -15.41 -14.20
N PRO A 159 3.51 -16.71 -14.15
CA PRO A 159 4.70 -17.18 -13.46
C PRO A 159 5.95 -16.46 -13.98
N MET A 160 6.92 -16.25 -13.10
CA MET A 160 8.26 -15.87 -13.53
C MET A 160 8.85 -17.01 -14.36
N ILE A 161 9.64 -16.65 -15.38
CA ILE A 161 10.33 -17.63 -16.22
C ILE A 161 11.24 -18.45 -15.32
N ASP A 162 11.14 -19.77 -15.44
CA ASP A 162 12.11 -20.66 -14.80
C ASP A 162 13.38 -20.65 -15.63
N PHE A 163 14.43 -20.04 -15.11
CA PHE A 163 15.69 -19.95 -15.82
C PHE A 163 16.54 -21.22 -15.72
N SER A 164 16.19 -22.18 -14.87
CA SER A 164 16.97 -23.43 -14.76
C SER A 164 16.94 -24.26 -16.05
N GLN A 165 15.96 -24.05 -16.92
CA GLN A 165 15.92 -24.67 -18.24
C GLN A 165 17.06 -24.23 -19.17
N TYR A 166 17.67 -23.06 -18.91
CA TYR A 166 18.82 -22.57 -19.68
C TYR A 166 20.15 -23.10 -19.15
N ASP A 167 20.19 -23.56 -17.89
CA ASP A 167 21.40 -24.20 -17.34
C ASP A 167 21.64 -25.59 -17.96
N SER A 168 20.60 -26.19 -18.55
CA SER A 168 20.63 -27.51 -19.20
C SER A 168 20.69 -27.46 -20.72
N GLN A 169 20.71 -26.27 -21.35
CA GLN A 169 20.89 -26.19 -22.80
C GLN A 169 22.38 -26.35 -23.11
N ASP A 170 22.74 -27.55 -23.59
CA ASP A 170 24.05 -27.73 -24.21
C ASP A 170 24.11 -26.87 -25.47
N ILE A 171 25.25 -26.20 -25.69
CA ILE A 171 25.46 -25.42 -26.92
C ILE A 171 25.30 -26.33 -28.16
N ASP A 172 25.60 -27.61 -28.01
CA ASP A 172 25.44 -28.62 -29.07
C ASP A 172 23.97 -28.93 -29.39
N ASP A 173 23.03 -28.76 -28.46
CA ASP A 173 21.59 -28.92 -28.71
C ASP A 173 21.04 -27.78 -29.58
N ILE A 174 21.64 -26.58 -29.49
CA ILE A 174 21.29 -25.41 -30.30
C ILE A 174 21.77 -25.60 -31.76
N LEU A 175 22.91 -26.28 -31.96
CA LEU A 175 23.44 -26.56 -33.30
C LEU A 175 22.65 -27.62 -34.06
N ASN A 176 21.97 -28.52 -33.35
CA ASN A 176 21.24 -29.65 -33.91
C ASN A 176 19.73 -29.41 -34.09
N SER A 177 19.18 -28.28 -33.60
CA SER A 177 17.79 -27.90 -33.85
C SER A 177 17.63 -27.24 -35.23
N LYS A 178 17.52 -28.06 -36.28
CA LYS A 178 16.99 -27.65 -37.58
C LYS A 178 15.55 -28.11 -37.76
#